data_AF-A0A2S2N409-F1
#
_entry.id   AF-A0A2S2N409-F1
#
_cell.length_a   1.000
_cell.length_b   1.000
_cell.length_c   1.000
_cell.angle_alpha   90.00
_cell.angle_beta   90.00
_cell.angle_gamma   90.00
#
_symmetry.space_group_name_H-M   'P 1'
#
loop_
_entity.id
_entity.type
_entity.pdbx_description
1 polymer ?
#
loop_
_entity_poly.entity_id
_entity_poly.type
_entity_poly.pdbx_seq_one_letter_code
_entity_poly.pdbx_strand_id
1 'polypeptide(L)'
;ISLEQMVHRSIIHQTTGLRLLPVKPQEKGRIVFKCGRRVTILRAAHEGLIDRETMFRLLGAQLMSGGIIDPDSGKRMAVEEAMRQGMIDQDTACGILTRQVQTGGILCQNSGQRLTVDEAVQCNLISSTSALLVLEAQRGFVGLIWPHTGEIFPVSTSLHQDMVTNELAFKILNDRKKIAALYIPETCEIISLDKAAESGIIDSNTVSVLTNVTLPDKMPNVEELKSPCKNAAKWLSTYEFLPSVFHGCDG
;
A
#
# COMPACT_ATOMS: atom_id res chain seq x y z
N ILE A 1 9.27 20.38 -31.50
CA ILE A 1 10.34 20.16 -32.50
C ILE A 1 9.95 18.89 -33.25
N SER A 2 9.94 18.88 -34.58
CA SER A 2 9.58 17.67 -35.33
C SER A 2 10.72 16.65 -35.33
N LEU A 3 10.41 15.38 -35.56
CA LEU A 3 11.41 14.30 -35.65
C LEU A 3 12.47 14.61 -36.73
N GLU A 4 12.02 15.10 -37.88
CA GLU A 4 12.86 15.57 -38.99
C GLU A 4 13.87 16.67 -38.56
N GLN A 5 13.41 17.66 -37.79
CA GLN A 5 14.27 18.71 -37.24
C GLN A 5 15.29 18.17 -36.22
N MET A 6 14.96 17.08 -35.50
CA MET A 6 15.91 16.42 -34.60
C MET A 6 16.97 15.61 -35.36
N VAL A 7 16.56 14.89 -36.41
CA VAL A 7 17.47 14.14 -37.29
C VAL A 7 18.47 15.08 -37.96
N HIS A 8 18.02 16.23 -38.48
CA HIS A 8 18.88 17.24 -39.11
C HIS A 8 19.88 17.91 -38.15
N ARG A 9 19.62 17.86 -36.83
CA ARG A 9 20.49 18.43 -35.78
C ARG A 9 21.36 17.38 -35.09
N SER A 10 21.24 16.10 -35.45
CA SER A 10 22.00 15.00 -34.86
C SER A 10 23.37 14.80 -35.52
N ILE A 11 24.36 14.40 -34.72
CA ILE A 11 25.72 14.03 -35.15
C ILE A 11 25.84 12.51 -35.03
N ILE A 12 26.45 11.84 -36.01
CA ILE A 12 26.69 10.39 -35.94
C ILE A 12 28.02 10.13 -35.21
N HIS A 13 27.98 9.38 -34.13
CA HIS A 13 29.17 8.96 -33.38
C HIS A 13 29.81 7.75 -34.07
N GLN A 14 30.96 7.95 -34.72
CA GLN A 14 31.51 6.97 -35.67
C GLN A 14 31.85 5.61 -35.04
N THR A 15 32.25 5.57 -33.76
CA THR A 15 32.63 4.31 -33.08
C THR A 15 31.43 3.45 -32.67
N THR A 16 30.23 4.02 -32.57
CA THR A 16 29.01 3.31 -32.11
C THR A 16 27.84 3.36 -33.08
N GLY A 17 27.96 4.10 -34.18
CA GLY A 17 26.90 4.29 -35.18
C GLY A 17 25.70 5.13 -34.70
N LEU A 18 25.67 5.56 -33.44
CA LEU A 18 24.52 6.25 -32.84
C LEU A 18 24.42 7.70 -33.30
N ARG A 19 23.19 8.15 -33.58
CA ARG A 19 22.87 9.58 -33.75
C ARG A 19 22.68 10.25 -32.39
N LEU A 20 23.61 11.13 -32.05
CA LEU A 20 23.60 11.92 -30.82
C LEU A 20 23.09 13.33 -31.10
N LEU A 21 22.21 13.86 -30.25
CA LEU A 21 21.79 15.26 -30.34
C LEU A 21 22.73 16.12 -29.47
N PRO A 22 23.52 17.06 -30.03
CA PRO A 22 24.43 17.89 -29.25
C PRO A 22 23.65 18.90 -28.40
N VAL A 23 23.56 18.62 -27.09
CA VAL A 23 22.99 19.54 -26.10
C VAL A 23 24.10 20.44 -25.57
N LYS A 24 24.02 21.75 -25.84
CA LYS A 24 24.89 22.72 -25.16
C LYS A 24 24.45 22.80 -23.69
N PRO A 25 25.33 22.54 -22.71
CA PRO A 25 24.99 22.73 -21.31
C PRO A 25 24.78 24.23 -21.06
N GLN A 26 23.56 24.63 -20.67
CA GLN A 26 23.37 25.94 -20.06
C GLN A 26 23.93 25.94 -18.63
N GLU A 27 24.40 27.10 -18.20
CA GLU A 27 25.19 27.26 -16.98
C GLU A 27 24.53 26.63 -15.74
N LYS A 28 25.33 25.94 -14.93
CA LYS A 28 25.00 25.49 -13.56
C LYS A 28 23.90 24.42 -13.44
N GLY A 29 23.66 23.61 -14.47
CA GLY A 29 22.98 22.31 -14.32
C GLY A 29 21.52 22.34 -13.82
N ARG A 30 20.85 23.50 -13.89
CA ARG A 30 19.43 23.62 -13.57
C ARG A 30 18.59 23.31 -14.81
N ILE A 31 17.73 22.29 -14.71
CA ILE A 31 16.66 22.06 -15.68
C ILE A 31 15.57 23.10 -15.41
N VAL A 32 15.62 24.22 -16.14
CA VAL A 32 14.56 25.25 -16.11
C VAL A 32 13.59 24.99 -17.24
N PHE A 33 12.39 24.53 -16.90
CA PHE A 33 11.29 24.42 -17.87
C PHE A 33 10.85 25.81 -18.35
N LYS A 34 10.28 25.89 -19.56
CA LYS A 34 9.92 27.17 -20.20
C LYS A 34 8.76 27.93 -19.54
N CYS A 35 8.19 27.43 -18.45
CA CYS A 35 7.40 28.24 -17.52
C CYS A 35 8.09 28.20 -16.15
N GLY A 36 8.20 29.36 -15.48
CA GLY A 36 8.70 29.45 -14.10
C GLY A 36 7.72 28.92 -13.04
N ARG A 37 6.83 28.00 -13.44
CA ARG A 37 5.75 27.44 -12.63
C ARG A 37 6.30 26.28 -11.81
N ARG A 38 6.13 26.34 -10.50
CA ARG A 38 6.37 25.20 -9.62
C ARG A 38 5.12 24.33 -9.60
N VAL A 39 5.29 23.02 -9.55
CA VAL A 39 4.21 22.02 -9.49
C VAL A 39 4.61 20.92 -8.52
N THR A 40 3.62 20.26 -7.90
CA THR A 40 3.87 19.09 -7.06
C THR A 40 4.28 17.89 -7.91
N ILE A 41 4.95 16.90 -7.30
CA ILE A 41 5.37 15.67 -8.02
C ILE A 41 4.14 14.92 -8.54
N LEU A 42 3.06 14.82 -7.75
CA LEU A 42 1.80 14.22 -8.21
C LEU A 42 1.25 14.96 -9.43
N ARG A 43 1.16 16.29 -9.36
CA ARG A 43 0.67 17.12 -10.48
C ARG A 43 1.52 16.96 -11.74
N ALA A 44 2.84 16.87 -11.60
CA ALA A 44 3.74 16.62 -12.73
C ALA A 44 3.47 15.26 -13.40
N ALA A 45 3.08 14.24 -12.62
CA ALA A 45 2.69 12.94 -13.16
C ALA A 45 1.34 12.97 -13.88
N HIS A 46 0.32 13.65 -13.32
CA HIS A 46 -0.98 13.84 -13.99
C HIS A 46 -0.87 14.71 -15.26
N GLU A 47 0.00 15.72 -15.28
CA GLU A 47 0.28 16.54 -16.47
C GLU A 47 1.22 15.82 -17.47
N GLY A 48 1.60 14.56 -17.23
CA GLY A 48 2.41 13.74 -18.13
C GLY A 48 3.87 14.18 -18.27
N LEU A 49 4.36 15.04 -17.37
CA LEU A 49 5.74 15.55 -17.36
C LEU A 49 6.74 14.52 -16.83
N ILE A 50 6.25 13.59 -15.99
CA ILE A 50 6.96 12.42 -15.48
C ILE A 50 6.02 11.21 -15.50
N ASP A 51 6.57 10.00 -15.57
CA ASP A 51 5.82 8.77 -15.43
C ASP A 51 5.51 8.42 -13.95
N ARG A 52 4.59 7.48 -13.71
CA ARG A 52 4.21 7.05 -12.35
C ARG A 52 5.36 6.40 -11.57
N GLU A 53 6.33 5.74 -12.22
CA GLU A 53 7.45 5.14 -11.50
C GLU A 53 8.43 6.23 -11.02
N THR A 54 8.77 7.18 -11.89
CA THR A 54 9.53 8.38 -11.52
C THR A 54 8.83 9.18 -10.41
N MET A 55 7.51 9.36 -10.50
CA MET A 55 6.70 9.99 -9.43
C MET A 55 6.93 9.30 -8.08
N PHE A 56 6.78 7.98 -8.02
CA PHE A 56 6.97 7.21 -6.79
C PHE A 56 8.43 7.21 -6.29
N ARG A 57 9.42 7.16 -7.20
CA ARG A 57 10.85 7.25 -6.84
C ARG A 57 11.18 8.61 -6.21
N LEU A 58 10.65 9.70 -6.77
CA LEU A 58 10.85 11.06 -6.25
C LEU A 58 10.16 11.25 -4.88
N LEU A 59 8.92 10.80 -4.71
CA LEU A 59 8.20 10.87 -3.43
C LEU A 59 8.87 9.98 -2.36
N GLY A 60 9.35 8.80 -2.73
CA GLY A 60 10.14 7.93 -1.85
C GLY A 60 11.44 8.60 -1.38
N ALA A 61 12.18 9.25 -2.30
CA ALA A 61 13.38 10.01 -1.97
C ALA A 61 13.09 11.22 -1.06
N GLN A 62 11.98 11.93 -1.28
CA GLN A 62 11.52 13.00 -0.39
C GLN A 62 11.25 12.47 1.03
N LEU A 63 10.49 11.38 1.16
CA LEU A 63 10.23 10.75 2.46
C LEU A 63 11.53 10.33 3.17
N MET A 64 12.46 9.69 2.46
CA MET A 64 13.79 9.35 2.99
C MET A 64 14.59 10.59 3.43
N SER A 65 14.40 11.73 2.77
CA SER A 65 15.03 12.99 3.14
C SER A 65 14.39 13.69 4.35
N GLY A 66 13.26 13.21 4.84
CA GLY A 66 12.54 13.76 6.01
C GLY A 66 11.12 14.28 5.73
N GLY A 67 10.50 13.96 4.59
CA GLY A 67 9.08 14.26 4.34
C GLY A 67 8.76 14.73 2.93
N ILE A 68 7.47 14.72 2.58
CA ILE A 68 6.97 15.31 1.33
C ILE A 68 7.26 16.80 1.36
N ILE A 69 7.70 17.38 0.23
CA ILE A 69 8.11 18.78 0.14
C ILE A 69 7.06 19.59 -0.62
N ASP A 70 6.53 20.63 0.02
CA ASP A 70 5.75 21.68 -0.65
C ASP A 70 6.66 22.47 -1.61
N PRO A 71 6.36 22.53 -2.92
CA PRO A 71 7.17 23.24 -3.90
C PRO A 71 7.18 24.78 -3.73
N ASP A 72 6.19 25.36 -3.06
CA ASP A 72 6.06 26.81 -2.92
C ASP A 72 6.75 27.33 -1.65
N SER A 73 6.49 26.72 -0.48
CA SER A 73 7.15 27.09 0.78
C SER A 73 8.47 26.36 1.06
N GLY A 74 8.73 25.22 0.41
CA GLY A 74 9.84 24.34 0.73
C GLY A 74 9.66 23.54 2.03
N LYS A 75 8.50 23.67 2.71
CA LYS A 75 8.21 22.97 3.97
C LYS A 75 8.13 21.46 3.75
N ARG A 76 8.70 20.71 4.68
CA ARG A 76 8.56 19.24 4.77
C ARG A 76 7.37 18.87 5.64
N MET A 77 6.68 17.79 5.25
CA MET A 77 5.48 17.32 5.93
C MET A 77 5.37 15.79 5.94
N ALA A 78 4.59 15.26 6.89
CA ALA A 78 4.22 13.84 6.95
C ALA A 78 3.25 13.46 5.81
N VAL A 79 3.08 12.15 5.57
CA VAL A 79 2.19 11.64 4.50
C VAL A 79 0.74 12.09 4.71
N GLU A 80 0.22 11.97 5.94
CA GLU A 80 -1.14 12.40 6.31
C GLU A 80 -1.35 13.91 6.13
N GLU A 81 -0.33 14.73 6.43
CA GLU A 81 -0.37 16.17 6.21
C GLU A 81 -0.38 16.51 4.72
N ALA A 82 0.42 15.81 3.92
CA ALA A 82 0.48 15.96 2.47
C ALA A 82 -0.83 15.57 1.77
N MET A 83 -1.51 14.51 2.25
CA MET A 83 -2.86 14.16 1.79
C MET A 83 -3.86 15.25 2.14
N ARG A 84 -3.88 15.73 3.39
CA ARG A 84 -4.83 16.78 3.83
C ARG A 84 -4.67 18.09 3.07
N GLN A 85 -3.47 18.40 2.60
CA GLN A 85 -3.17 19.57 1.76
C GLN A 85 -3.32 19.31 0.25
N GLY A 86 -3.73 18.11 -0.17
CA GLY A 86 -3.90 17.76 -1.59
C GLY A 86 -2.58 17.69 -2.39
N MET A 87 -1.44 17.56 -1.72
CA MET A 87 -0.12 17.43 -2.34
C MET A 87 0.09 16.03 -2.95
N ILE A 88 -0.54 15.03 -2.35
CA ILE A 88 -0.67 13.64 -2.80
C ILE A 88 -2.10 13.15 -2.56
N ASP A 89 -2.55 12.13 -3.30
CA ASP A 89 -3.83 11.45 -3.09
C ASP A 89 -3.67 10.18 -2.23
N GLN A 90 -4.80 9.57 -1.82
CA GLN A 90 -4.83 8.38 -0.97
C GLN A 90 -4.12 7.18 -1.63
N ASP A 91 -4.27 7.01 -2.94
CA ASP A 91 -3.63 5.93 -3.71
C ASP A 91 -2.11 6.09 -3.74
N THR A 92 -1.62 7.31 -3.96
CA THR A 92 -0.19 7.61 -3.93
C THR A 92 0.38 7.45 -2.53
N ALA A 93 -0.35 7.89 -1.50
CA ALA A 93 0.03 7.73 -0.09
C ALA A 93 0.11 6.24 0.32
N CYS A 94 -0.89 5.43 -0.04
CA CYS A 94 -0.85 3.99 0.15
C CYS A 94 0.33 3.37 -0.61
N GLY A 95 0.54 3.76 -1.87
CA GLY A 95 1.60 3.25 -2.74
C GLY A 95 3.04 3.63 -2.32
N ILE A 96 3.24 4.72 -1.57
CA ILE A 96 4.55 5.06 -0.96
C ILE A 96 4.74 4.38 0.40
N LEU A 97 3.71 4.33 1.25
CA LEU A 97 3.77 3.65 2.56
C LEU A 97 3.98 2.14 2.41
N THR A 98 3.26 1.49 1.49
CA THR A 98 3.41 0.07 1.15
C THR A 98 4.85 -0.27 0.75
N ARG A 99 5.53 0.61 0.02
CA ARG A 99 6.95 0.47 -0.35
C ARG A 99 7.89 0.66 0.84
N GLN A 100 7.57 1.55 1.78
CA GLN A 100 8.35 1.68 3.01
C GLN A 100 8.25 0.40 3.85
N VAL A 101 7.05 -0.16 4.03
CA VAL A 101 6.83 -1.43 4.74
C VAL A 101 7.60 -2.57 4.07
N GLN A 102 7.54 -2.70 2.74
CA GLN A 102 8.33 -3.69 1.98
C GLN A 102 9.85 -3.53 2.16
N THR A 103 10.34 -2.31 2.41
CA THR A 103 11.77 -2.02 2.66
C THR A 103 12.14 -2.02 4.15
N GLY A 104 11.32 -2.63 5.01
CA GLY A 104 11.63 -2.84 6.43
C GLY A 104 10.98 -1.84 7.40
N GLY A 105 9.86 -1.23 7.03
CA GLY A 105 9.05 -0.39 7.94
C GLY A 105 8.99 1.09 7.58
N ILE A 106 8.05 1.80 8.20
CA ILE A 106 7.73 3.21 7.93
C ILE A 106 8.76 4.13 8.60
N LEU A 107 9.31 5.09 7.87
CA LEU A 107 10.37 5.96 8.37
C LEU A 107 9.81 7.07 9.28
N CYS A 108 10.20 7.07 10.55
CA CYS A 108 9.93 8.18 11.46
C CYS A 108 10.86 9.36 11.19
N GLN A 109 10.28 10.50 10.83
CA GLN A 109 11.03 11.73 10.49
C GLN A 109 11.84 12.28 11.67
N ASN A 110 11.37 12.06 12.91
CA ASN A 110 11.96 12.65 14.12
C ASN A 110 13.11 11.80 14.70
N SER A 111 13.03 10.47 14.59
CA SER A 111 14.05 9.55 15.13
C SER A 111 14.96 8.92 14.08
N GLY A 112 14.60 9.01 12.79
CA GLY A 112 15.29 8.33 11.70
C GLY A 112 15.14 6.80 11.70
N GLN A 113 14.37 6.24 12.64
CA GLN A 113 14.14 4.81 12.77
C GLN A 113 13.01 4.35 11.84
N ARG A 114 13.06 3.09 11.41
CA ARG A 114 11.93 2.42 10.76
C ARG A 114 11.05 1.76 11.82
N LEU A 115 9.77 2.09 11.74
CA LEU A 115 8.72 1.62 12.63
C LEU A 115 7.85 0.56 11.93
N THR A 116 7.29 -0.35 12.71
CA THR A 116 6.16 -1.19 12.27
C THR A 116 4.93 -0.33 11.95
N VAL A 117 3.93 -0.93 11.30
CA VAL A 117 2.67 -0.23 10.96
C VAL A 117 1.97 0.25 12.24
N ASP A 118 1.96 -0.56 13.31
CA ASP A 118 1.33 -0.18 14.59
C ASP A 118 2.05 0.96 15.30
N GLU A 119 3.38 0.90 15.38
CA GLU A 119 4.19 1.98 15.96
C GLU A 119 4.02 3.28 15.18
N ALA A 120 3.90 3.21 13.84
CA ALA A 120 3.65 4.38 13.01
C ALA A 120 2.25 5.01 13.26
N VAL A 121 1.23 4.20 13.54
CA VAL A 121 -0.10 4.69 13.99
C VAL A 121 0.02 5.32 15.39
N GLN A 122 0.68 4.67 16.33
CA GLN A 122 0.87 5.17 17.70
C GLN A 122 1.66 6.49 17.74
N CYS A 123 2.63 6.66 16.84
CA CYS A 123 3.38 7.91 16.66
C CYS A 123 2.63 8.98 15.83
N ASN A 124 1.38 8.75 15.43
CA ASN A 124 0.58 9.63 14.57
C ASN A 124 1.26 9.98 13.23
N LEU A 125 2.09 9.08 12.68
CA LEU A 125 2.73 9.25 11.37
C LEU A 125 1.77 8.87 10.22
N ILE A 126 0.88 7.92 10.49
CA ILE A 126 -0.19 7.46 9.60
C ILE A 126 -1.51 7.31 10.36
N SER A 127 -2.63 7.44 9.68
CA SER A 127 -3.96 7.17 10.24
C SER A 127 -4.26 5.66 10.30
N SER A 128 -5.21 5.26 11.15
CA SER A 128 -5.71 3.89 11.20
C SER A 128 -6.24 3.40 9.85
N THR A 129 -6.89 4.31 9.11
CA THR A 129 -7.39 4.09 7.75
C THR A 129 -6.25 3.80 6.76
N SER A 130 -5.21 4.64 6.74
CA SER A 130 -4.00 4.40 5.93
C SER A 130 -3.29 3.10 6.31
N ALA A 131 -3.25 2.75 7.60
CA ALA A 131 -2.65 1.49 8.06
C ALA A 131 -3.39 0.26 7.54
N LEU A 132 -4.74 0.24 7.57
CA LEU A 132 -5.51 -0.88 7.01
C LEU A 132 -5.31 -1.02 5.49
N LEU A 133 -5.28 0.09 4.74
CA LEU A 133 -4.99 0.08 3.30
C LEU A 133 -3.59 -0.46 2.98
N VAL A 134 -2.60 -0.12 3.80
CA VAL A 134 -1.23 -0.65 3.67
C VAL A 134 -1.19 -2.14 3.99
N LEU A 135 -1.90 -2.61 5.02
CA LEU A 135 -2.00 -4.04 5.35
C LEU A 135 -2.74 -4.85 4.27
N GLU A 136 -3.79 -4.27 3.67
CA GLU A 136 -4.46 -4.80 2.47
C GLU A 136 -3.47 -4.95 1.30
N ALA A 137 -2.70 -3.91 1.00
CA ALA A 137 -1.67 -3.95 -0.04
C ALA A 137 -0.51 -4.94 0.25
N GLN A 138 -0.22 -5.26 1.52
CA GLN A 138 0.72 -6.33 1.90
C GLN A 138 0.11 -7.74 1.86
N ARG A 139 -1.20 -7.89 1.65
CA ARG A 139 -1.97 -9.14 1.88
C ARG A 139 -1.92 -9.63 3.34
N GLY A 140 -1.59 -8.74 4.29
CA GLY A 140 -1.66 -9.00 5.73
C GLY A 140 -3.08 -8.88 6.29
N PHE A 141 -3.94 -8.17 5.57
CA PHE A 141 -5.38 -8.07 5.79
C PHE A 141 -6.08 -8.29 4.45
N VAL A 142 -7.19 -9.02 4.41
CA VAL A 142 -7.87 -9.38 3.13
C VAL A 142 -9.14 -8.56 2.89
N GLY A 143 -9.80 -8.12 3.96
CA GLY A 143 -11.07 -7.39 3.89
C GLY A 143 -11.97 -7.70 5.08
N LEU A 144 -13.22 -7.23 5.01
CA LEU A 144 -14.28 -7.52 5.97
C LEU A 144 -15.22 -8.58 5.41
N ILE A 145 -15.61 -9.56 6.23
CA ILE A 145 -16.59 -10.58 5.81
C ILE A 145 -18.00 -10.04 6.04
N TRP A 146 -18.84 -10.07 5.00
CA TRP A 146 -20.24 -9.66 5.09
C TRP A 146 -21.07 -10.76 5.78
N PRO A 147 -21.75 -10.48 6.92
CA PRO A 147 -22.33 -11.54 7.76
C PRO A 147 -23.43 -12.40 7.11
N HIS A 148 -24.05 -11.90 6.03
CA HIS A 148 -25.23 -12.53 5.41
C HIS A 148 -24.91 -13.27 4.10
N THR A 149 -23.74 -13.02 3.49
CA THR A 149 -23.33 -13.61 2.21
C THR A 149 -21.98 -14.33 2.28
N GLY A 150 -21.19 -14.08 3.33
CA GLY A 150 -19.81 -14.58 3.43
C GLY A 150 -18.82 -13.85 2.49
N GLU A 151 -19.26 -12.86 1.74
CA GLU A 151 -18.43 -12.11 0.79
C GLU A 151 -17.37 -11.28 1.51
N ILE A 152 -16.16 -11.23 0.95
CA ILE A 152 -15.07 -10.41 1.49
C ILE A 152 -15.05 -9.06 0.77
N PHE A 153 -15.36 -7.99 1.50
CA PHE A 153 -15.28 -6.62 1.04
C PHE A 153 -13.88 -6.04 1.33
N PRO A 154 -13.15 -5.55 0.32
CA PRO A 154 -11.90 -4.84 0.53
C PRO A 154 -12.06 -3.64 1.47
N VAL A 155 -11.02 -3.35 2.25
CA VAL A 155 -10.89 -2.16 3.10
C VAL A 155 -11.10 -0.91 2.26
N SER A 156 -10.42 -0.81 1.11
CA SER A 156 -10.58 0.29 0.15
C SER A 156 -12.04 0.56 -0.21
N THR A 157 -12.80 -0.46 -0.60
CA THR A 157 -14.24 -0.33 -0.89
C THR A 157 -15.05 0.06 0.36
N SER A 158 -14.76 -0.57 1.51
CA SER A 158 -15.47 -0.34 2.77
C SER A 158 -15.28 1.08 3.32
N LEU A 159 -14.11 1.68 3.07
CA LEU A 159 -13.82 3.09 3.39
C LEU A 159 -14.55 4.04 2.43
N HIS A 160 -14.55 3.75 1.12
CA HIS A 160 -15.27 4.58 0.14
C HIS A 160 -16.80 4.58 0.34
N GLN A 161 -17.35 3.57 1.00
CA GLN A 161 -18.76 3.47 1.35
C GLN A 161 -19.07 3.92 2.79
N ASP A 162 -18.11 4.57 3.47
CA ASP A 162 -18.19 5.02 4.88
C ASP A 162 -18.57 3.92 5.90
N MET A 163 -18.46 2.63 5.52
CA MET A 163 -18.73 1.48 6.37
C MET A 163 -17.68 1.33 7.48
N VAL A 164 -16.45 1.80 7.23
CA VAL A 164 -15.34 1.80 8.18
C VAL A 164 -15.00 3.22 8.57
N THR A 165 -15.45 3.63 9.76
CA THR A 165 -15.01 4.89 10.37
C THR A 165 -13.58 4.77 10.90
N ASN A 166 -12.89 5.90 11.12
CA ASN A 166 -11.54 5.90 11.72
C ASN A 166 -11.49 5.21 13.10
N GLU A 167 -12.57 5.29 13.89
CA GLU A 167 -12.67 4.59 15.19
C GLU A 167 -12.82 3.08 15.00
N LEU A 168 -13.64 2.63 14.03
CA LEU A 168 -13.76 1.22 13.70
C LEU A 168 -12.45 0.68 13.12
N ALA A 169 -11.77 1.46 12.27
CA ALA A 169 -10.44 1.12 11.74
C ALA A 169 -9.42 0.90 12.86
N PHE A 170 -9.42 1.76 13.90
CA PHE A 170 -8.55 1.59 15.07
C PHE A 170 -8.87 0.30 15.85
N LYS A 171 -10.15 -0.05 16.04
CA LYS A 171 -10.57 -1.31 16.68
C LYS A 171 -10.14 -2.52 15.85
N ILE A 172 -10.41 -2.52 14.54
CA ILE A 172 -9.97 -3.57 13.60
C ILE A 172 -8.44 -3.74 13.70
N LEU A 173 -7.66 -2.66 13.68
CA LEU A 173 -6.20 -2.76 13.80
C LEU A 173 -5.74 -3.41 15.10
N ASN A 174 -6.34 -3.07 16.24
CA ASN A 174 -5.93 -3.64 17.52
C ASN A 174 -6.32 -5.11 17.66
N ASP A 175 -7.48 -5.50 17.13
CA ASP A 175 -8.02 -6.85 17.28
C ASP A 175 -7.63 -7.81 16.14
N ARG A 176 -7.13 -7.33 14.99
CA ARG A 176 -6.69 -8.17 13.84
C ARG A 176 -5.69 -9.26 14.19
N LYS A 177 -4.94 -9.08 15.28
CA LYS A 177 -3.91 -10.00 15.74
C LYS A 177 -4.47 -11.17 16.56
N LYS A 178 -5.76 -11.16 16.90
CA LYS A 178 -6.44 -12.19 17.71
C LYS A 178 -7.37 -13.01 16.84
N ILE A 179 -7.54 -14.29 17.18
CA ILE A 179 -8.57 -15.14 16.57
C ILE A 179 -9.85 -14.97 17.41
N ALA A 180 -10.88 -14.33 16.84
CA ALA A 180 -12.14 -14.07 17.54
C ALA A 180 -13.24 -15.12 17.25
N ALA A 181 -13.20 -15.72 16.05
CA ALA A 181 -14.22 -16.64 15.56
C ALA A 181 -13.63 -17.59 14.51
N LEU A 182 -14.35 -18.68 14.25
CA LEU A 182 -14.09 -19.64 13.17
C LEU A 182 -15.14 -19.47 12.08
N TYR A 183 -14.70 -19.55 10.82
CA TYR A 183 -15.58 -19.64 9.66
C TYR A 183 -15.76 -21.11 9.27
N ILE A 184 -17.00 -21.55 9.08
CA ILE A 184 -17.35 -22.92 8.69
C ILE A 184 -17.70 -22.94 7.19
N PRO A 185 -16.85 -23.51 6.31
CA PRO A 185 -17.07 -23.49 4.87
C PRO A 185 -18.33 -24.23 4.41
N GLU A 186 -18.78 -25.24 5.15
CA GLU A 186 -19.94 -26.08 4.81
C GLU A 186 -21.28 -25.38 5.01
N THR A 187 -21.36 -24.44 5.96
CA THR A 187 -22.58 -23.69 6.31
C THR A 187 -22.48 -22.20 5.97
N CYS A 188 -21.30 -21.72 5.60
CA CYS A 188 -20.94 -20.31 5.45
C CYS A 188 -21.17 -19.47 6.73
N GLU A 189 -21.20 -20.11 7.91
CA GLU A 189 -21.42 -19.42 9.19
C GLU A 189 -20.11 -19.01 9.87
N ILE A 190 -20.17 -17.89 10.61
CA ILE A 190 -19.12 -17.44 11.52
C ILE A 190 -19.56 -17.78 12.96
N ILE A 191 -18.77 -18.60 13.66
CA ILE A 191 -19.06 -19.06 15.02
C ILE A 191 -17.95 -18.60 15.98
N SER A 192 -18.32 -17.97 17.10
CA SER A 192 -17.35 -17.57 18.14
C SER A 192 -16.65 -18.78 18.75
N LEU A 193 -15.45 -18.59 19.30
CA LEU A 193 -14.69 -19.68 19.95
C LEU A 193 -15.51 -20.37 21.06
N ASP A 194 -16.29 -19.61 21.82
CA ASP A 194 -17.15 -20.15 22.89
C ASP A 194 -18.26 -21.05 22.33
N LYS A 195 -19.02 -20.57 21.33
CA LYS A 195 -20.10 -21.34 20.70
C LYS A 195 -19.55 -22.56 19.93
N ALA A 196 -18.34 -22.48 19.39
CA ALA A 196 -17.66 -23.61 18.76
C ALA A 196 -17.27 -24.69 19.79
N ALA A 197 -16.90 -24.30 21.00
CA ALA A 197 -16.64 -25.23 22.11
C ALA A 197 -17.93 -25.89 22.63
N GLU A 198 -18.99 -25.10 22.83
CA GLU A 198 -20.33 -25.61 23.20
C GLU A 198 -20.89 -26.60 22.16
N SER A 199 -20.65 -26.32 20.88
CA SER A 199 -21.08 -27.18 19.76
C SER A 199 -20.17 -28.40 19.53
N GLY A 200 -19.11 -28.58 20.33
CA GLY A 200 -18.17 -29.70 20.21
C GLY A 200 -17.28 -29.66 18.96
N ILE A 201 -17.18 -28.52 18.28
CA ILE A 201 -16.35 -28.33 17.06
C ILE A 201 -14.87 -28.24 17.45
N ILE A 202 -14.57 -27.62 18.59
CA ILE A 202 -13.22 -27.49 19.16
C ILE A 202 -13.22 -27.88 20.63
N ASP A 203 -12.12 -28.43 21.12
CA ASP A 203 -11.93 -28.73 22.54
C ASP A 203 -11.46 -27.50 23.34
N SER A 204 -11.63 -27.54 24.66
CA SER A 204 -11.28 -26.44 25.57
C SER A 204 -9.79 -26.06 25.55
N ASN A 205 -8.89 -27.00 25.26
CA ASN A 205 -7.46 -26.69 25.14
C ASN A 205 -7.17 -25.98 23.80
N THR A 206 -7.82 -26.38 22.70
CA THR A 206 -7.77 -25.66 21.42
C THR A 206 -8.29 -24.22 21.56
N VAL A 207 -9.40 -23.98 22.29
CA VAL A 207 -9.87 -22.61 22.61
C VAL A 207 -8.78 -21.81 23.31
N SER A 208 -8.16 -22.36 24.36
CA SER A 208 -7.09 -21.71 25.12
C SER A 208 -5.88 -21.37 24.25
N VAL A 209 -5.52 -22.24 23.30
CA VAL A 209 -4.45 -21.96 22.33
C VAL A 209 -4.86 -20.80 21.40
N LEU A 210 -6.02 -20.89 20.74
CA LEU A 210 -6.45 -19.90 19.74
C LEU A 210 -6.61 -18.49 20.32
N THR A 211 -7.11 -18.36 21.54
CA THR A 211 -7.26 -17.07 22.26
C THR A 211 -5.91 -16.43 22.59
N ASN A 212 -4.85 -17.22 22.80
CA ASN A 212 -3.51 -16.72 23.12
C ASN A 212 -2.60 -16.55 21.88
N VAL A 213 -3.01 -17.04 20.71
CA VAL A 213 -2.25 -16.87 19.46
C VAL A 213 -2.31 -15.42 19.00
N THR A 214 -1.13 -14.84 18.75
CA THR A 214 -0.98 -13.53 18.09
C THR A 214 -0.63 -13.73 16.62
N LEU A 215 -1.51 -13.31 15.72
CA LEU A 215 -1.27 -13.37 14.27
C LEU A 215 -0.27 -12.29 13.82
N PRO A 216 0.75 -12.64 13.00
CA PRO A 216 1.67 -11.67 12.44
C PRO A 216 1.07 -10.97 11.21
N ASP A 217 1.39 -9.69 11.01
CA ASP A 217 0.95 -8.90 9.84
C ASP A 217 1.47 -9.42 8.49
N LYS A 218 2.54 -10.23 8.52
CA LYS A 218 3.04 -10.97 7.36
C LYS A 218 2.98 -12.46 7.67
N MET A 219 2.06 -13.16 7.03
CA MET A 219 2.02 -14.62 7.09
C MET A 219 3.31 -15.17 6.44
N PRO A 220 4.04 -16.12 7.07
CA PRO A 220 5.17 -16.77 6.44
C PRO A 220 4.72 -17.52 5.18
N ASN A 221 5.60 -17.66 4.18
CA ASN A 221 5.27 -18.46 3.01
C ASN A 221 5.04 -19.91 3.45
N VAL A 222 4.01 -20.57 2.92
CA VAL A 222 3.69 -21.96 3.26
C VAL A 222 4.82 -22.92 2.84
N GLU A 223 5.65 -22.52 1.87
CA GLU A 223 6.87 -23.22 1.48
C GLU A 223 8.00 -23.11 2.53
N GLU A 224 8.01 -22.04 3.34
CA GLU A 224 8.95 -21.80 4.43
C GLU A 224 8.52 -22.49 5.75
N LEU A 225 7.24 -22.87 5.87
CA LEU A 225 6.70 -23.60 7.01
C LEU A 225 7.18 -25.06 7.03
N LYS A 226 8.02 -25.41 8.02
CA LYS A 226 8.52 -26.78 8.20
C LYS A 226 7.38 -27.78 8.45
N SER A 227 7.46 -28.91 7.75
CA SER A 227 6.75 -30.19 7.93
C SER A 227 5.20 -30.16 8.11
N PRO A 228 4.58 -30.06 9.31
CA PRO A 228 3.18 -30.44 9.46
C PRO A 228 2.18 -29.58 8.67
N CYS A 229 2.48 -28.29 8.48
CA CYS A 229 1.56 -27.35 7.85
C CYS A 229 1.36 -27.55 6.34
N LYS A 230 2.00 -28.54 5.70
CA LYS A 230 1.88 -28.80 4.25
C LYS A 230 0.44 -29.04 3.77
N ASN A 231 -0.45 -29.50 4.64
CA ASN A 231 -1.88 -29.65 4.30
C ASN A 231 -2.60 -28.31 4.11
N ALA A 232 -2.12 -27.21 4.72
CA ALA A 232 -2.69 -25.87 4.55
C ALA A 232 -2.37 -25.26 3.18
N ALA A 233 -1.25 -25.65 2.54
CA ALA A 233 -0.91 -25.21 1.18
C ALA A 233 -2.01 -25.57 0.17
N LYS A 234 -2.63 -26.74 0.35
CA LYS A 234 -3.68 -27.26 -0.53
C LYS A 234 -5.00 -26.47 -0.41
N TRP A 235 -5.27 -25.88 0.75
CA TRP A 235 -6.43 -24.98 0.93
C TRP A 235 -6.23 -23.68 0.17
N LEU A 236 -5.05 -23.06 0.32
CA LEU A 236 -4.73 -21.80 -0.35
C LEU A 236 -4.61 -21.94 -1.88
N SER A 237 -4.16 -23.09 -2.41
CA SER A 237 -4.13 -23.34 -3.86
C SER A 237 -5.51 -23.62 -4.47
N THR A 238 -6.57 -23.79 -3.67
CA THR A 238 -7.93 -24.05 -4.17
C THR A 238 -8.71 -22.74 -4.34
N TYR A 239 -8.31 -21.68 -3.65
CA TYR A 239 -8.81 -20.31 -3.87
C TYR A 239 -7.85 -19.52 -4.77
N GLU A 240 -7.92 -19.78 -6.07
CA GLU A 240 -7.57 -18.72 -7.02
C GLU A 240 -8.55 -17.57 -6.80
N PHE A 241 -8.05 -16.45 -6.27
CA PHE A 241 -8.79 -15.18 -6.30
C PHE A 241 -9.01 -14.81 -7.77
N LEU A 242 -10.17 -15.19 -8.31
CA LEU A 242 -10.66 -14.67 -9.58
C LEU A 242 -10.66 -13.15 -9.47
N PRO A 243 -9.86 -12.42 -10.29
CA PRO A 243 -9.95 -10.98 -10.32
C PRO A 243 -11.37 -10.64 -10.73
N SER A 244 -12.05 -9.81 -9.93
CA SER A 244 -13.41 -9.36 -10.23
C SER A 244 -13.42 -8.73 -11.61
N VAL A 245 -14.10 -9.41 -12.55
CA VAL A 245 -14.28 -8.92 -13.91
C VAL A 245 -15.13 -7.66 -13.80
N PHE A 246 -14.48 -6.50 -13.91
CA PHE A 246 -15.15 -5.23 -14.12
C PHE A 246 -15.88 -5.29 -15.46
N HIS A 247 -17.13 -5.77 -15.43
CA HIS A 247 -18.07 -5.47 -16.49
C HIS A 247 -18.39 -3.98 -16.39
N GLY A 248 -17.76 -3.19 -17.26
CA GLY A 248 -18.20 -1.83 -17.51
C GLY A 248 -19.63 -1.88 -18.06
N CYS A 249 -20.57 -1.30 -17.32
CA CYS A 249 -21.88 -0.97 -17.85
C CYS A 249 -21.77 0.34 -18.63
N ASP A 250 -21.42 0.24 -19.92
CA ASP A 250 -21.87 1.24 -20.89
C ASP A 250 -23.36 1.00 -21.18
N GLY A 251 -24.18 2.04 -21.02
CA GLY A 251 -25.63 2.02 -21.23
C GLY A 251 -26.24 3.41 -21.09
#